data_AF-A0A7C3J941-F1
#
_entry.id   AF-A0A7C3J941-F1
#
_cell.length_a   1.000
_cell.length_b   1.000
_cell.length_c   1.000
_cell.angle_alpha   90.00
_cell.angle_beta   90.00
_cell.angle_gamma   90.00
#
_symmetry.space_group_name_H-M   'P 1'
#
loop_
_entity.id
_entity.type
_entity.pdbx_description
1 polymer ?
#
loop_
_entity_poly.entity_id
_entity_poly.type
_entity_poly.pdbx_seq_one_letter_code
_entity_poly.pdbx_strand_id
1 'polypeptide(L)'
;MFDTIFKSNQSRWLAYLSHLIVLAILLTLFFTPRPAHADWLPFKFRLLPSYENGKILYNIRFSSQVDWPITDLTLKFPLPPGTRFLEAQAEPSTQVSFDGAEITFFTASVNKRLRNAYFLVEVADPNKTTFATRPWIAWKGNVPGEYFTEETIVDTTLKPLNWQPPANSHVKLEAGATVADEIITYSIYPASMTSRRIWDLKVNVPIPDGAEFLTAEAPPTFVATFDGQEVSFSTLELPARTEVGPLSVRVSSQKIISPYISTKIKASWKNVGPNVAPQEDIQSGDLIIQPHAAQQLLSDMAGDVPFANYDLTNLVFTYNETQPEFIFYTAGELGPVGTPLEFAVYLDQDCRADTGSPRRSLGVEYRLRYRHKGGITYLHVWDEAKPSWSRIKSVEMTSRVQGNQVAISLPHNLLAQNQRFCWTADAKNRTTGFASRLPADAIPDKEGSEFLNPNWALDAGATKAPLAGSSPGSISN
;
A
#
# COMPACT_ATOMS: atom_id res chain seq x y z
N MET A 1 20.16 -30.04 -87.99
CA MET A 1 20.21 -30.86 -86.74
C MET A 1 20.72 -30.08 -85.53
N PHE A 2 21.57 -29.04 -85.69
CA PHE A 2 22.05 -28.21 -84.57
C PHE A 2 21.03 -27.18 -84.02
N ASP A 3 20.05 -26.75 -84.83
CA ASP A 3 19.05 -25.74 -84.43
C ASP A 3 17.99 -26.26 -83.43
N THR A 4 17.72 -27.56 -83.47
CA THR A 4 16.68 -28.18 -82.62
C THR A 4 17.17 -28.44 -81.20
N ILE A 5 18.49 -28.63 -81.02
CA ILE A 5 19.11 -28.84 -79.70
C ILE A 5 19.25 -27.51 -78.94
N PHE A 6 19.46 -26.39 -79.65
CA PHE A 6 19.61 -25.08 -79.02
C PHE A 6 18.29 -24.53 -78.44
N LYS A 7 17.16 -24.69 -79.14
CA LYS A 7 15.84 -24.28 -78.64
C LYS A 7 15.36 -25.08 -77.43
N SER A 8 15.74 -26.36 -77.33
CA SER A 8 15.40 -27.22 -76.20
C SER A 8 16.10 -26.79 -74.91
N ASN A 9 17.37 -26.37 -74.99
CA ASN A 9 18.11 -25.91 -73.82
C ASN A 9 17.68 -24.51 -73.34
N GLN A 10 17.28 -23.61 -74.25
CA GLN A 10 16.82 -22.27 -73.88
C GLN A 10 15.53 -22.29 -73.05
N SER A 11 14.60 -23.18 -73.40
CA SER A 11 13.36 -23.42 -72.66
C SER A 11 13.62 -23.89 -71.22
N ARG A 12 14.59 -24.79 -71.04
CA ARG A 12 14.97 -25.30 -69.71
C ARG A 12 15.62 -24.23 -68.85
N TRP A 13 16.52 -23.43 -69.42
CA TRP A 13 17.16 -22.32 -68.72
C TRP A 13 16.16 -21.27 -68.22
N LEU A 14 15.16 -20.91 -69.03
CA LEU A 14 14.11 -19.98 -68.62
C LEU A 14 13.24 -20.56 -67.49
N ALA A 15 12.95 -21.87 -67.52
CA ALA A 15 12.21 -22.54 -66.45
C ALA A 15 13.01 -22.57 -65.13
N TYR A 16 14.31 -22.88 -65.18
CA TYR A 16 15.17 -22.85 -63.99
C TYR A 16 15.33 -21.46 -63.40
N LEU A 17 15.46 -20.43 -64.24
CA LEU A 17 15.54 -19.04 -63.78
C LEU A 17 14.23 -18.60 -63.12
N SER A 18 13.08 -18.98 -63.70
CA SER A 18 11.76 -18.73 -63.10
C SER A 18 11.64 -19.39 -61.72
N HIS A 19 12.06 -20.65 -61.58
CA HIS A 19 12.01 -21.35 -60.30
C HIS A 19 12.95 -20.75 -59.26
N LEU A 20 14.14 -20.31 -59.66
CA LEU A 20 15.08 -19.60 -58.77
C LEU A 20 14.52 -18.27 -58.29
N ILE A 21 13.86 -17.51 -59.16
CA ILE A 21 13.22 -16.23 -58.77
C ILE A 21 12.07 -16.48 -57.79
N VAL A 22 11.21 -17.47 -58.07
CA VAL A 22 10.09 -17.82 -57.16
C VAL A 22 10.63 -18.33 -55.83
N LEU A 23 11.67 -19.17 -55.83
CA LEU A 23 12.30 -19.66 -54.61
C LEU A 23 12.95 -18.52 -53.81
N ALA A 24 13.62 -17.58 -54.47
CA ALA A 24 14.21 -16.40 -53.83
C ALA A 24 13.13 -15.50 -53.21
N ILE A 25 12.02 -15.28 -53.90
CA ILE A 25 10.87 -14.52 -53.37
C ILE A 25 10.26 -15.22 -52.15
N LEU A 26 10.03 -16.54 -52.24
CA LEU A 26 9.51 -17.33 -51.12
C LEU A 26 10.47 -17.32 -49.93
N LEU A 27 11.78 -17.48 -50.17
CA LEU A 27 12.80 -17.37 -49.12
C LEU A 27 12.78 -15.98 -48.46
N THR A 28 12.66 -14.89 -49.22
CA THR A 28 12.53 -13.56 -48.63
C THR A 28 11.24 -13.38 -47.81
N LEU A 29 10.14 -14.01 -48.20
CA LEU A 29 8.87 -13.93 -47.45
C LEU A 29 8.85 -14.81 -46.19
N PHE A 30 9.57 -15.93 -46.18
CA PHE A 30 9.66 -16.83 -45.02
C PHE A 30 10.77 -16.45 -44.04
N PHE A 31 11.84 -15.78 -44.50
CA PHE A 31 13.00 -15.39 -43.68
C PHE A 31 13.03 -13.90 -43.32
N THR A 32 12.02 -13.10 -43.68
CA THR A 32 11.84 -11.81 -43.00
C THR A 32 11.51 -12.10 -41.53
N PRO A 33 12.39 -11.74 -40.58
CA PRO A 33 12.06 -11.88 -39.16
C PRO A 33 10.76 -11.11 -38.93
N ARG A 34 9.70 -11.82 -38.54
CA ARG A 34 8.51 -11.14 -38.03
C ARG A 34 8.99 -10.29 -36.87
N PRO A 35 8.70 -8.97 -36.83
CA PRO A 35 9.01 -8.18 -35.66
C PRO A 35 8.39 -8.89 -34.47
N ALA A 36 9.24 -9.27 -33.51
CA ALA A 36 8.76 -9.84 -32.27
C ALA A 36 7.90 -8.75 -31.62
N HIS A 37 6.59 -8.95 -31.61
CA HIS A 37 5.71 -8.11 -30.81
C HIS A 37 5.94 -8.48 -29.34
N ALA A 38 6.07 -7.48 -28.48
CA ALA A 38 6.13 -7.74 -27.05
C ALA A 38 4.77 -8.29 -26.60
N ASP A 39 4.73 -9.50 -26.06
CA ASP A 39 3.52 -10.06 -25.41
C ASP A 39 3.19 -9.33 -24.08
N TRP A 40 3.98 -8.33 -23.71
CA TRP A 40 3.85 -7.54 -22.49
C TRP A 40 4.28 -6.08 -22.72
N LEU A 41 3.71 -5.15 -21.96
CA LEU A 41 4.03 -3.72 -22.11
C LEU A 41 5.40 -3.40 -21.48
N PRO A 42 6.39 -2.88 -22.24
CA PRO A 42 7.70 -2.54 -21.70
C PRO A 42 7.69 -1.29 -20.80
N PHE A 43 6.51 -0.78 -20.44
CA PHE A 43 6.32 0.43 -19.65
C PHE A 43 5.08 0.34 -18.76
N LYS A 44 5.05 1.22 -17.75
CA LYS A 44 3.85 1.60 -17.00
C LYS A 44 3.41 2.98 -17.47
N PHE A 45 2.15 3.10 -17.83
CA PHE A 45 1.52 4.36 -18.23
C PHE A 45 0.31 4.67 -17.35
N ARG A 46 0.16 5.93 -16.96
CA ARG A 46 -1.04 6.48 -16.32
C ARG A 46 -1.31 7.89 -16.82
N LEU A 47 -2.57 8.17 -17.16
CA LEU A 47 -3.07 9.52 -17.39
C LEU A 47 -3.88 9.95 -16.17
N LEU A 48 -3.47 11.02 -15.52
CA LEU A 48 -4.06 11.50 -14.26
C LEU A 48 -4.75 12.83 -14.51
N PRO A 49 -6.08 12.84 -14.75
CA PRO A 49 -6.82 14.06 -14.93
C PRO A 49 -7.10 14.75 -13.58
N SER A 50 -7.18 16.08 -13.61
CA SER A 50 -7.72 16.91 -12.54
C SER A 50 -8.53 18.05 -13.14
N TYR A 51 -9.68 18.37 -12.54
CA TYR A 51 -10.55 19.46 -12.98
C TYR A 51 -10.52 20.61 -11.97
N GLU A 52 -10.31 21.83 -12.46
CA GLU A 52 -10.33 23.05 -11.65
C GLU A 52 -10.75 24.23 -12.52
N ASN A 53 -11.72 25.02 -12.06
CA ASN A 53 -12.13 26.29 -12.67
C ASN A 53 -12.37 26.23 -14.19
N GLY A 54 -13.14 25.25 -14.65
CA GLY A 54 -13.47 25.08 -16.08
C GLY A 54 -12.33 24.47 -16.91
N LYS A 55 -11.21 24.08 -16.29
CA LYS A 55 -10.06 23.49 -16.98
C LYS A 55 -9.79 22.08 -16.51
N ILE A 56 -9.35 21.23 -17.42
CA ILE A 56 -8.93 19.85 -17.13
C ILE A 56 -7.44 19.73 -17.45
N LEU A 57 -6.64 19.48 -16.42
CA LEU A 57 -5.22 19.18 -16.54
C LEU A 57 -5.05 17.66 -16.60
N TYR A 58 -4.37 17.17 -17.64
CA TYR A 58 -4.02 15.77 -17.79
C TYR A 58 -2.52 15.59 -17.56
N ASN A 59 -2.15 15.06 -16.39
CA ASN A 59 -0.77 14.73 -16.08
C ASN A 59 -0.39 13.35 -16.62
N ILE A 60 0.71 13.28 -17.38
CA ILE A 60 1.20 12.05 -18.00
C ILE A 60 2.29 11.44 -17.13
N ARG A 61 2.06 10.21 -16.65
CA ARG A 61 3.10 9.40 -15.98
C ARG A 61 3.47 8.20 -16.85
N PHE A 62 4.69 8.23 -17.36
CA PHE A 62 5.28 7.13 -18.12
C PHE A 62 6.56 6.65 -17.45
N SER A 63 6.73 5.35 -17.26
CA SER A 63 7.94 4.75 -16.70
C SER A 63 8.31 3.46 -17.41
N SER A 64 9.54 3.37 -17.89
CA SER A 64 10.09 2.14 -18.47
C SER A 64 10.07 1.01 -17.42
N GLN A 65 9.77 -0.20 -17.86
CA GLN A 65 9.90 -1.44 -17.08
C GLN A 65 11.04 -2.32 -17.60
N VAL A 66 11.81 -1.81 -18.56
CA VAL A 66 12.95 -2.48 -19.18
C VAL A 66 14.23 -1.73 -18.88
N ASP A 67 15.35 -2.44 -18.96
CA ASP A 67 16.71 -1.94 -18.76
C ASP A 67 17.32 -1.31 -20.02
N TRP A 68 16.60 -1.35 -21.15
CA TRP A 68 16.99 -0.73 -22.41
C TRP A 68 16.14 0.52 -22.74
N PRO A 69 16.66 1.48 -23.53
CA PRO A 69 15.94 2.71 -23.88
C PRO A 69 14.75 2.45 -24.80
N ILE A 70 13.58 2.98 -24.45
CA ILE A 70 12.41 3.00 -25.35
C ILE A 70 12.61 4.13 -26.35
N THR A 71 12.76 3.80 -27.64
CA THR A 71 13.05 4.77 -28.71
C THR A 71 11.80 5.18 -29.48
N ASP A 72 11.81 6.36 -30.10
CA ASP A 72 10.69 6.92 -30.88
C ASP A 72 9.34 6.81 -30.16
N LEU A 73 9.31 7.07 -28.85
CA LEU A 73 8.09 7.01 -28.07
C LEU A 73 7.15 8.13 -28.54
N THR A 74 5.98 7.73 -29.04
CA THR A 74 4.91 8.62 -29.47
C THR A 74 3.69 8.39 -28.59
N LEU A 75 3.20 9.44 -27.95
CA LEU A 75 1.96 9.43 -27.17
C LEU A 75 0.98 10.38 -27.85
N LYS A 76 -0.17 9.87 -28.29
CA LYS A 76 -1.25 10.68 -28.86
C LYS A 76 -2.47 10.71 -27.96
N PHE A 77 -3.03 11.90 -27.83
CA PHE A 77 -4.17 12.19 -26.96
C PHE A 77 -5.25 12.89 -27.78
N PRO A 78 -6.31 12.18 -28.21
CA PRO A 78 -7.47 12.81 -28.81
C PRO A 78 -8.11 13.78 -27.81
N LEU A 79 -8.48 14.98 -28.26
CA LEU A 79 -9.20 15.92 -27.42
C LEU A 79 -10.59 15.37 -27.06
N PRO A 80 -10.98 15.37 -25.78
CA PRO A 80 -12.34 15.05 -25.39
C PRO A 80 -13.34 15.99 -26.08
N PRO A 81 -14.44 15.49 -26.68
CA PRO A 81 -15.44 16.36 -27.29
C PRO A 81 -16.01 17.34 -26.28
N GLY A 82 -16.24 18.59 -26.69
CA GLY A 82 -16.69 19.67 -25.78
C GLY A 82 -15.55 20.33 -24.99
N THR A 83 -14.29 20.08 -25.35
CA THR A 83 -13.12 20.77 -24.78
C THR A 83 -12.36 21.54 -25.86
N ARG A 84 -11.52 22.48 -25.41
CA ARG A 84 -10.61 23.28 -26.24
C ARG A 84 -9.19 23.14 -25.70
N PHE A 85 -8.23 22.83 -26.55
CA PHE A 85 -6.82 22.80 -26.16
C PHE A 85 -6.34 24.18 -25.71
N LEU A 86 -5.61 24.24 -24.60
CA LEU A 86 -4.99 25.46 -24.10
C LEU A 86 -3.47 25.40 -24.23
N GLU A 87 -2.84 24.41 -23.59
CA GLU A 87 -1.39 24.27 -23.57
C GLU A 87 -0.97 22.83 -23.34
N ALA A 88 0.28 22.53 -23.66
CA ALA A 88 0.94 21.30 -23.28
C ALA A 88 2.42 21.57 -23.04
N GLN A 89 3.00 20.85 -22.09
CA GLN A 89 4.40 20.97 -21.72
C GLN A 89 4.96 19.58 -21.46
N ALA A 90 6.25 19.42 -21.76
CA ALA A 90 7.04 18.26 -21.38
C ALA A 90 8.48 18.69 -21.07
N GLU A 91 9.31 17.74 -20.66
CA GLU A 91 10.76 17.94 -20.58
C GLU A 91 11.38 18.32 -21.94
N PRO A 92 12.51 19.05 -21.98
CA PRO A 92 13.10 19.54 -23.24
C PRO A 92 13.44 18.47 -24.29
N SER A 93 13.64 17.22 -23.85
CA SER A 93 13.87 16.04 -24.70
C SER A 93 12.62 15.56 -25.43
N THR A 94 11.44 16.09 -25.11
CA THR A 94 10.14 15.68 -25.64
C THR A 94 9.54 16.80 -26.46
N GLN A 95 9.28 16.52 -27.74
CA GLN A 95 8.56 17.42 -28.61
C GLN A 95 7.06 17.31 -28.35
N VAL A 96 6.36 18.43 -28.40
CA VAL A 96 4.91 18.49 -28.20
C VAL A 96 4.28 19.23 -29.37
N SER A 97 3.24 18.65 -29.97
CA SER A 97 2.51 19.26 -31.08
C SER A 97 1.01 19.03 -30.93
N PHE A 98 0.20 19.93 -31.45
CA PHE A 98 -1.26 19.82 -31.51
C PHE A 98 -1.71 20.11 -32.94
N ASP A 99 -2.50 19.21 -33.54
CA ASP A 99 -2.93 19.31 -34.94
C ASP A 99 -4.37 19.82 -35.12
N GLY A 100 -5.04 20.20 -34.04
CA GLY A 100 -6.45 20.60 -34.02
C GLY A 100 -7.39 19.52 -33.48
N ALA A 101 -6.98 18.24 -33.49
CA ALA A 101 -7.78 17.13 -33.00
C ALA A 101 -7.07 16.32 -31.89
N GLU A 102 -5.76 16.15 -32.00
CA GLU A 102 -4.95 15.36 -31.09
C GLU A 102 -3.67 16.08 -30.67
N ILE A 103 -3.26 15.81 -29.43
CA ILE A 103 -2.01 16.29 -28.87
C ILE A 103 -1.00 15.14 -28.97
N THR A 104 0.15 15.39 -29.55
CA THR A 104 1.22 14.40 -29.74
C THR A 104 2.44 14.79 -28.91
N PHE A 105 2.93 13.85 -28.11
CA PHE A 105 4.22 13.91 -27.44
C PHE A 105 5.16 12.93 -28.12
N PHE A 106 6.29 13.40 -28.62
CA PHE A 106 7.32 12.58 -29.26
C PHE A 106 8.63 12.68 -28.49
N THR A 107 9.15 11.54 -28.04
CA THR A 107 10.43 11.44 -27.34
C THR A 107 11.33 10.45 -28.08
N ALA A 108 12.46 10.91 -28.60
CA ALA A 108 13.37 10.07 -29.37
C ALA A 108 13.92 8.88 -28.54
N SER A 109 14.14 9.08 -27.24
CA SER A 109 14.61 8.02 -26.34
C SER A 109 14.20 8.28 -24.88
N VAL A 110 13.61 7.27 -24.24
CA VAL A 110 13.22 7.27 -22.82
C VAL A 110 13.93 6.13 -22.09
N ASN A 111 14.87 6.47 -21.19
CA ASN A 111 15.60 5.49 -20.41
C ASN A 111 14.85 5.00 -19.16
N LYS A 112 14.19 5.92 -18.44
CA LYS A 112 13.53 5.61 -17.15
C LYS A 112 12.10 6.12 -17.07
N ARG A 113 11.90 7.42 -17.28
CA ARG A 113 10.59 8.06 -17.13
C ARG A 113 10.51 9.32 -17.98
N LEU A 114 9.30 9.63 -18.42
CA LEU A 114 8.95 10.94 -18.94
C LEU A 114 8.61 11.85 -17.75
N ARG A 115 9.29 12.98 -17.58
CA ARG A 115 9.02 13.92 -16.49
C ARG A 115 8.24 15.13 -16.99
N ASN A 116 7.44 15.71 -16.09
CA ASN A 116 6.78 17.01 -16.28
C ASN A 116 5.96 17.11 -17.57
N ALA A 117 5.41 15.98 -18.05
CA ALA A 117 4.59 15.94 -19.24
C ALA A 117 3.12 16.11 -18.86
N TYR A 118 2.46 17.11 -19.44
CA TYR A 118 1.05 17.37 -19.21
C TYR A 118 0.43 18.11 -20.39
N PHE A 119 -0.90 18.08 -20.48
CA PHE A 119 -1.66 19.00 -21.31
C PHE A 119 -2.89 19.52 -20.58
N LEU A 120 -3.30 20.72 -20.92
CA LEU A 120 -4.41 21.44 -20.32
C LEU A 120 -5.45 21.74 -21.40
N VAL A 121 -6.70 21.44 -21.08
CA VAL A 121 -7.86 21.77 -21.92
C VAL A 121 -8.86 22.57 -21.11
N GLU A 122 -9.64 23.41 -21.79
CA GLU A 122 -10.77 24.13 -21.24
C GLU A 122 -12.08 23.43 -21.62
N VAL A 123 -13.05 23.40 -20.71
CA VAL A 123 -14.41 22.97 -21.00
C VAL A 123 -15.10 24.03 -21.85
N ALA A 124 -15.36 23.70 -23.11
CA ALA A 124 -16.00 24.60 -24.08
C ALA A 124 -17.53 24.43 -24.11
N ASP A 125 -18.04 23.23 -23.79
CA ASP A 125 -19.47 22.96 -23.65
C ASP A 125 -19.88 22.95 -22.17
N PRO A 126 -20.53 24.01 -21.66
CA PRO A 126 -20.91 24.10 -20.25
C PRO A 126 -22.01 23.09 -19.85
N ASN A 127 -22.71 22.49 -20.81
CA ASN A 127 -23.73 21.47 -20.53
C ASN A 127 -23.14 20.07 -20.38
N LYS A 128 -21.86 19.89 -20.77
CA LYS A 128 -21.19 18.61 -20.68
C LYS A 128 -20.41 18.52 -19.38
N THR A 129 -20.70 17.49 -18.60
CA THR A 129 -20.05 17.26 -17.32
C THR A 129 -19.07 16.09 -17.34
N THR A 130 -19.11 15.24 -18.36
CA THR A 130 -18.22 14.08 -18.48
C THR A 130 -17.38 14.15 -19.74
N PHE A 131 -16.07 14.01 -19.61
CA PHE A 131 -15.09 14.10 -20.70
C PHE A 131 -14.26 12.83 -20.76
N ALA A 132 -14.12 12.25 -21.94
CA ALA A 132 -13.41 10.99 -22.14
C ALA A 132 -12.31 11.16 -23.19
N THR A 133 -11.13 10.57 -22.94
CA THR A 133 -10.05 10.44 -23.92
C THR A 133 -9.44 9.06 -23.84
N ARG A 134 -9.03 8.52 -25.00
CA ARG A 134 -8.35 7.23 -25.10
C ARG A 134 -6.97 7.43 -25.74
N PRO A 135 -5.91 7.55 -24.94
CA PRO A 135 -4.55 7.64 -25.44
C PRO A 135 -4.13 6.47 -26.33
N TRP A 136 -3.30 6.77 -27.33
CA TRP A 136 -2.57 5.80 -28.13
C TRP A 136 -1.07 5.98 -27.92
N ILE A 137 -0.36 4.88 -27.72
CA ILE A 137 1.07 4.85 -27.40
C ILE A 137 1.75 3.97 -28.43
N ALA A 138 2.75 4.51 -29.14
CA ALA A 138 3.58 3.77 -30.07
C ALA A 138 5.05 3.96 -29.69
N TRP A 139 5.87 2.94 -29.91
CA TRP A 139 7.31 3.02 -29.68
C TRP A 139 8.07 2.13 -30.66
N LYS A 140 9.33 2.46 -30.85
CA LYS A 140 10.30 1.62 -31.55
C LYS A 140 11.41 1.17 -30.60
N GLY A 141 12.32 0.37 -31.13
CA GLY A 141 13.51 -0.10 -30.44
C GLY A 141 13.73 -1.57 -30.77
N ASN A 142 14.31 -2.31 -29.82
CA ASN A 142 14.54 -3.74 -29.98
C ASN A 142 13.22 -4.53 -30.10
N VAL A 143 12.14 -4.01 -29.52
CA VAL A 143 10.81 -4.63 -29.55
C VAL A 143 9.78 -3.53 -29.82
N PRO A 144 9.47 -3.20 -31.09
CA PRO A 144 8.50 -2.16 -31.44
C PRO A 144 7.07 -2.59 -31.11
N GLY A 145 6.19 -1.63 -30.85
CA GLY A 145 4.80 -1.93 -30.56
C GLY A 145 3.91 -0.70 -30.51
N GLU A 146 2.61 -0.98 -30.41
CA GLU A 146 1.55 0.01 -30.23
C GLU A 146 0.57 -0.47 -29.15
N TYR A 147 -0.03 0.46 -28.43
CA TYR A 147 -0.93 0.19 -27.33
C TYR A 147 -2.01 1.27 -27.24
N PHE A 148 -3.28 0.83 -27.21
CA PHE A 148 -4.41 1.67 -26.87
C PHE A 148 -4.72 1.51 -25.39
N THR A 149 -4.77 2.62 -24.67
CA THR A 149 -5.05 2.56 -23.24
C THR A 149 -6.54 2.36 -22.99
N GLU A 150 -6.90 2.05 -21.75
CA GLU A 150 -8.28 2.25 -21.30
C GLU A 150 -8.69 3.73 -21.41
N GLU A 151 -9.99 3.97 -21.50
CA GLU A 151 -10.54 5.31 -21.56
C GLU A 151 -10.36 6.02 -20.22
N THR A 152 -9.85 7.25 -20.26
CA THR A 152 -9.73 8.13 -19.11
C THR A 152 -10.94 9.06 -19.09
N ILE A 153 -11.77 8.94 -18.06
CA ILE A 153 -13.01 9.72 -17.89
C ILE A 153 -12.81 10.76 -16.78
N VAL A 154 -13.24 11.99 -17.05
CA VAL A 154 -13.27 13.11 -16.10
C VAL A 154 -14.71 13.54 -15.91
N ASP A 155 -15.19 13.55 -14.67
CA ASP A 155 -16.51 14.06 -14.31
C ASP A 155 -16.35 15.37 -13.53
N THR A 156 -16.76 16.48 -14.13
CA THR A 156 -16.64 17.84 -13.59
C THR A 156 -17.71 18.15 -12.55
N THR A 157 -18.71 17.27 -12.36
CA THR A 157 -19.62 17.36 -11.22
C THR A 157 -18.98 16.90 -9.91
N LEU A 158 -17.88 16.14 -10.00
CA LEU A 158 -17.17 15.65 -8.84
C LEU A 158 -16.37 16.77 -8.19
N LYS A 159 -16.36 16.78 -6.86
CA LYS A 159 -15.62 17.78 -6.11
C LYS A 159 -14.12 17.51 -6.25
N PRO A 160 -13.27 18.54 -6.45
CA PRO A 160 -11.85 18.36 -6.30
C PRO A 160 -11.54 17.98 -4.85
N LEU A 161 -10.57 17.07 -4.67
CA LEU A 161 -10.05 16.76 -3.35
C LEU A 161 -9.05 17.85 -2.97
N ASN A 162 -9.52 18.89 -2.28
CA ASN A 162 -8.67 19.96 -1.74
C ASN A 162 -8.01 19.48 -0.44
N TRP A 163 -7.19 18.45 -0.53
CA TRP A 163 -6.39 17.94 0.58
C TRP A 163 -4.93 17.90 0.17
N GLN A 164 -4.08 18.43 1.02
CA GLN A 164 -2.64 18.33 0.89
C GLN A 164 -2.16 17.27 1.89
N PRO A 165 -1.44 16.23 1.45
CA PRO A 165 -0.84 15.29 2.38
C PRO A 165 0.07 16.02 3.35
N PRO A 166 0.16 15.57 4.62
CA PRO A 166 1.11 16.13 5.56
C PRO A 166 2.52 16.05 4.98
N ALA A 167 3.39 16.95 5.41
CA ALA A 167 4.79 16.89 5.01
C ALA A 167 5.37 15.52 5.41
N ASN A 168 6.06 14.87 4.48
CA ASN A 168 6.69 13.58 4.76
C ASN A 168 7.67 13.75 5.93
N SER A 169 7.39 13.08 7.05
CA SER A 169 8.30 13.06 8.19
C SER A 169 9.60 12.34 7.79
N HIS A 170 10.73 12.84 8.25
CA HIS A 170 12.01 12.16 8.08
C HIS A 170 12.11 10.90 8.94
N VAL A 171 11.33 10.81 10.02
CA VAL A 171 11.22 9.66 10.92
C VAL A 171 9.82 9.06 10.81
N LYS A 172 9.76 7.76 10.57
CA LYS A 172 8.54 6.97 10.80
C LYS A 172 8.60 6.42 12.23
N LEU A 173 7.47 6.45 12.92
CA LEU A 173 7.34 5.96 14.29
C LEU A 173 6.19 4.97 14.35
N GLU A 174 6.51 3.68 14.25
CA GLU A 174 5.53 2.63 14.48
C GLU A 174 5.58 2.21 15.94
N ALA A 175 4.42 2.09 16.56
CA ALA A 175 4.33 1.68 17.94
C ALA A 175 3.24 0.64 18.13
N GLY A 176 3.51 -0.30 19.01
CA GLY A 176 2.55 -1.29 19.44
C GLY A 176 2.68 -1.62 20.92
N ALA A 177 1.72 -2.37 21.41
CA ALA A 177 1.76 -2.92 22.74
C ALA A 177 1.22 -4.34 22.75
N THR A 178 1.72 -5.13 23.70
CA THR A 178 1.17 -6.44 24.07
C THR A 178 0.83 -6.44 25.55
N VAL A 179 -0.20 -7.18 25.93
CA VAL A 179 -0.60 -7.34 27.33
C VAL A 179 -0.72 -8.82 27.65
N ALA A 180 0.05 -9.28 28.63
CA ALA A 180 0.03 -10.66 29.12
C ALA A 180 0.46 -10.69 30.59
N ASP A 181 -0.22 -11.50 31.40
CA ASP A 181 0.10 -11.70 32.83
C ASP A 181 0.27 -10.40 33.63
N GLU A 182 -0.63 -9.42 33.42
CA GLU A 182 -0.56 -8.10 34.04
C GLU A 182 0.72 -7.30 33.69
N ILE A 183 1.36 -7.63 32.57
CA ILE A 183 2.51 -6.91 32.04
C ILE A 183 2.13 -6.34 30.67
N ILE A 184 2.28 -5.02 30.56
CA ILE A 184 2.16 -4.30 29.30
C ILE A 184 3.58 -4.15 28.75
N THR A 185 3.82 -4.66 27.55
CA THR A 185 5.08 -4.50 26.83
C THR A 185 4.84 -3.61 25.62
N TYR A 186 5.36 -2.38 25.66
CA TYR A 186 5.40 -1.48 24.53
C TYR A 186 6.57 -1.85 23.62
N SER A 187 6.36 -1.80 22.32
CA SER A 187 7.40 -2.00 21.30
C SER A 187 7.33 -0.87 20.29
N ILE A 188 8.43 -0.15 20.11
CA ILE A 188 8.52 1.04 19.26
C ILE A 188 9.61 0.85 18.23
N TYR A 189 9.28 1.08 16.96
CA TYR A 189 10.16 0.91 15.81
C TYR A 189 10.35 2.26 15.11
N PRO A 190 11.36 3.05 15.50
CA PRO A 190 11.72 4.25 14.76
C PRO A 190 12.48 3.88 13.50
N ALA A 191 12.11 4.45 12.35
CA ALA A 191 12.79 4.24 11.08
C ALA A 191 13.13 5.56 10.38
N SER A 192 14.32 5.63 9.78
CA SER A 192 14.73 6.76 8.94
C SER A 192 14.15 6.62 7.54
N MET A 193 13.24 7.52 7.16
CA MET A 193 12.61 7.53 5.84
C MET A 193 13.41 8.32 4.80
N THR A 194 14.48 8.98 5.24
CA THR A 194 15.28 9.87 4.40
C THR A 194 16.62 9.25 4.00
N SER A 195 17.17 9.76 2.90
CA SER A 195 18.55 9.48 2.49
C SER A 195 19.59 10.23 3.33
N ARG A 196 19.14 11.04 4.30
CA ARG A 196 19.98 11.82 5.21
C ARG A 196 20.07 11.14 6.58
N ARG A 197 21.08 11.51 7.35
CA ARG A 197 21.23 11.12 8.76
C ARG A 197 20.25 11.94 9.60
N ILE A 198 19.70 11.33 10.63
CA ILE A 198 18.87 12.00 11.64
C ILE A 198 19.73 12.16 12.90
N TRP A 199 19.70 13.36 13.49
CA TRP A 199 20.51 13.69 14.65
C TRP A 199 19.64 13.89 15.89
N ASP A 200 20.18 13.55 17.06
CA ASP A 200 19.54 13.74 18.36
C ASP A 200 18.10 13.19 18.40
N LEU A 201 17.87 12.00 17.83
CA LEU A 201 16.56 11.37 17.89
C LEU A 201 16.25 10.97 19.33
N LYS A 202 15.17 11.51 19.88
CA LYS A 202 14.62 11.19 21.19
C LYS A 202 13.19 10.67 21.05
N VAL A 203 12.91 9.50 21.63
CA VAL A 203 11.59 8.85 21.68
C VAL A 203 11.14 8.76 23.13
N ASN A 204 9.97 9.28 23.46
CA ASN A 204 9.41 9.30 24.82
C ASN A 204 8.16 8.42 24.89
N VAL A 205 8.14 7.53 25.89
CA VAL A 205 7.04 6.62 26.20
C VAL A 205 6.54 6.97 27.61
N PRO A 206 5.37 7.62 27.75
CA PRO A 206 4.82 7.94 29.06
C PRO A 206 4.35 6.66 29.75
N ILE A 207 4.63 6.55 31.06
CA ILE A 207 4.16 5.46 31.90
C ILE A 207 2.70 5.75 32.31
N PRO A 208 1.75 4.84 32.06
CA PRO A 208 0.36 5.06 32.44
C PRO A 208 0.18 5.25 33.95
N ASP A 209 -0.80 6.06 34.35
CA ASP A 209 -1.15 6.24 35.76
C ASP A 209 -1.49 4.89 36.42
N GLY A 210 -0.87 4.63 37.57
CA GLY A 210 -1.02 3.38 38.31
C GLY A 210 -0.18 2.21 37.76
N ALA A 211 0.47 2.35 36.60
CA ALA A 211 1.43 1.36 36.14
C ALA A 211 2.75 1.45 36.92
N GLU A 212 3.43 0.32 37.10
CA GLU A 212 4.77 0.29 37.71
C GLU A 212 5.81 -0.03 36.64
N PHE A 213 6.81 0.85 36.46
CA PHE A 213 7.90 0.63 35.53
C PHE A 213 8.71 -0.61 35.93
N LEU A 214 8.96 -1.50 34.96
CA LEU A 214 9.75 -2.71 35.18
C LEU A 214 11.11 -2.62 34.50
N THR A 215 11.12 -2.50 33.17
CA THR A 215 12.36 -2.45 32.38
C THR A 215 12.22 -1.59 31.13
N ALA A 216 13.36 -1.11 30.64
CA ALA A 216 13.50 -0.50 29.33
C ALA A 216 14.69 -1.14 28.61
N GLU A 217 14.49 -1.62 27.39
CA GLU A 217 15.51 -2.27 26.57
C GLU A 217 15.60 -1.57 25.22
N ALA A 218 16.81 -1.41 24.69
CA ALA A 218 17.03 -0.74 23.42
C ALA A 218 18.24 -1.35 22.69
N PRO A 219 18.30 -1.25 21.34
CA PRO A 219 19.49 -1.62 20.59
C PRO A 219 20.71 -0.78 21.02
N PRO A 220 21.96 -1.27 20.79
CA PRO A 220 23.17 -0.63 21.29
C PRO A 220 23.40 0.84 20.89
N THR A 221 22.75 1.30 19.82
CA THR A 221 22.84 2.70 19.35
C THR A 221 21.99 3.66 20.18
N PHE A 222 21.10 3.16 21.03
CA PHE A 222 20.21 3.96 21.88
C PHE A 222 20.61 3.89 23.35
N VAL A 223 20.37 5.00 24.04
CA VAL A 223 20.44 5.11 25.50
C VAL A 223 19.02 5.23 26.04
N ALA A 224 18.65 4.36 26.97
CA ALA A 224 17.36 4.41 27.67
C ALA A 224 17.52 5.08 29.05
N THR A 225 16.60 5.97 29.39
CA THR A 225 16.53 6.64 30.70
C THR A 225 15.09 6.68 31.18
N PHE A 226 14.86 6.55 32.48
CA PHE A 226 13.54 6.67 33.11
C PHE A 226 13.60 7.76 34.18
N ASP A 227 12.66 8.71 34.14
CA ASP A 227 12.63 9.86 35.06
C ASP A 227 11.57 9.75 36.17
N GLY A 228 10.85 8.62 36.24
CA GLY A 228 9.73 8.41 37.16
C GLY A 228 8.36 8.54 36.49
N GLN A 229 8.27 9.18 35.33
CA GLN A 229 7.01 9.42 34.60
C GLN A 229 7.06 8.92 33.15
N GLU A 230 8.21 9.04 32.48
CA GLU A 230 8.39 8.59 31.11
C GLU A 230 9.72 7.86 30.91
N VAL A 231 9.72 6.91 29.98
CA VAL A 231 10.94 6.31 29.45
C VAL A 231 11.34 7.10 28.20
N SER A 232 12.55 7.64 28.22
CA SER A 232 13.17 8.29 27.07
C SER A 232 14.22 7.37 26.47
N PHE A 233 14.14 7.13 25.17
CA PHE A 233 15.20 6.53 24.37
C PHE A 233 15.84 7.62 23.52
N SER A 234 17.17 7.71 23.51
CA SER A 234 17.88 8.69 22.68
C SER A 234 19.06 8.09 21.92
N THR A 235 19.28 8.56 20.70
CA THR A 235 20.49 8.27 19.93
C THR A 235 21.02 9.57 19.32
N LEU A 236 22.35 9.71 19.31
CA LEU A 236 23.00 10.89 18.71
C LEU A 236 22.81 10.90 17.20
N GLU A 237 22.87 9.74 16.56
CA GLU A 237 22.79 9.62 15.12
C GLU A 237 22.04 8.33 14.72
N LEU A 238 20.96 8.49 13.95
CA LEU A 238 20.32 7.40 13.23
C LEU A 238 20.76 7.47 11.75
N PRO A 239 21.43 6.44 11.21
CA PRO A 239 21.91 6.48 9.84
C PRO A 239 20.77 6.54 8.81
N ALA A 240 21.11 6.98 7.59
CA ALA A 240 20.14 7.08 6.50
C ALA A 240 19.52 5.71 6.17
N ARG A 241 18.20 5.68 5.95
CA ARG A 241 17.45 4.47 5.56
C ARG A 241 17.74 3.25 6.45
N THR A 242 17.89 3.51 7.75
CA THR A 242 18.15 2.47 8.74
C THR A 242 16.88 2.21 9.54
N GLU A 243 16.53 0.93 9.59
CA GLU A 243 15.58 0.38 10.54
C GLU A 243 16.40 -0.15 11.73
N VAL A 244 15.93 0.14 12.94
CA VAL A 244 16.54 -0.33 14.19
C VAL A 244 15.58 -1.27 14.87
N GLY A 245 16.13 -2.26 15.59
CA GLY A 245 15.32 -3.17 16.41
C GLY A 245 14.47 -2.41 17.44
N PRO A 246 13.48 -3.08 18.05
CA PRO A 246 12.50 -2.41 18.88
C PRO A 246 13.12 -1.74 20.10
N LEU A 247 12.66 -0.54 20.40
CA LEU A 247 12.72 0.04 21.73
C LEU A 247 11.59 -0.58 22.55
N SER A 248 11.92 -1.18 23.70
CA SER A 248 10.96 -1.96 24.49
C SER A 248 10.81 -1.35 25.89
N VAL A 249 9.57 -1.17 26.33
CA VAL A 249 9.23 -0.75 27.69
C VAL A 249 8.28 -1.75 28.31
N ARG A 250 8.60 -2.28 29.49
CA ARG A 250 7.73 -3.17 30.24
C ARG A 250 7.23 -2.46 31.49
N VAL A 251 5.91 -2.51 31.71
CA VAL A 251 5.26 -1.99 32.91
C VAL A 251 4.28 -3.02 33.47
N SER A 252 4.12 -3.04 34.79
CA SER A 252 3.10 -3.84 35.47
C SER A 252 1.78 -3.07 35.49
N SER A 253 0.67 -3.73 35.13
CA SER A 253 -0.69 -3.21 35.17
C SER A 253 -1.45 -3.55 36.45
N GLN A 254 -0.85 -4.26 37.41
CA GLN A 254 -1.55 -4.79 38.59
C GLN A 254 -2.33 -3.75 39.41
N LYS A 255 -1.88 -2.49 39.41
CA LYS A 255 -2.50 -1.38 40.16
C LYS A 255 -3.38 -0.49 39.27
N ILE A 256 -3.48 -0.77 37.97
CA ILE A 256 -4.35 -0.04 37.05
C ILE A 256 -5.78 -0.55 37.25
N ILE A 257 -6.68 0.33 37.67
CA ILE A 257 -8.10 0.00 37.87
C ILE A 257 -8.98 0.46 36.69
N SER A 258 -8.43 1.28 35.80
CA SER A 258 -9.14 1.78 34.62
C SER A 258 -9.37 0.64 33.62
N PRO A 259 -10.58 0.51 33.03
CA PRO A 259 -10.87 -0.56 32.07
C PRO A 259 -10.08 -0.44 30.77
N TYR A 260 -9.59 0.77 30.48
CA TYR A 260 -8.68 1.05 29.39
C TYR A 260 -7.71 2.15 29.79
N ILE A 261 -6.55 2.18 29.16
CA ILE A 261 -5.56 3.26 29.21
C ILE A 261 -5.26 3.72 27.78
N SER A 262 -4.90 4.99 27.61
CA SER A 262 -4.46 5.53 26.32
C SER A 262 -3.06 6.11 26.46
N THR A 263 -2.14 5.63 25.63
CA THR A 263 -0.75 6.10 25.63
C THR A 263 -0.40 6.62 24.23
N LYS A 264 0.27 7.77 24.17
CA LYS A 264 0.84 8.30 22.92
C LYS A 264 2.35 8.38 23.05
N ILE A 265 3.06 7.87 22.05
CA ILE A 265 4.52 7.94 21.99
C ILE A 265 4.89 9.14 21.14
N LYS A 266 5.88 9.90 21.60
CA LYS A 266 6.38 11.08 20.90
C LYS A 266 7.82 10.83 20.49
N ALA A 267 8.19 11.28 19.29
CA ALA A 267 9.56 11.34 18.88
C ALA A 267 9.92 12.75 18.41
N SER A 268 11.15 13.17 18.66
CA SER A 268 11.69 14.45 18.22
C SER A 268 13.14 14.29 17.79
N TRP A 269 13.57 15.03 16.78
CA TRP A 269 14.93 14.97 16.26
C TRP A 269 15.35 16.30 15.66
N LYS A 270 16.66 16.46 15.45
CA LYS A 270 17.23 17.61 14.75
C LYS A 270 17.55 17.24 13.31
N ASN A 271 17.18 18.13 12.39
CA ASN A 271 17.55 17.98 10.99
C ASN A 271 18.80 18.77 10.68
N VAL A 272 19.62 18.22 9.79
CA VAL A 272 20.82 18.88 9.28
C VAL A 272 20.67 19.10 7.77
N GLY A 273 20.74 20.36 7.36
CA GLY A 273 20.76 20.76 5.95
C GLY A 273 20.08 22.11 5.70
N PRO A 274 20.33 22.73 4.53
CA PRO A 274 19.65 23.96 4.13
C PRO A 274 18.15 23.70 3.92
N ASN A 275 17.32 24.65 4.34
CA ASN A 275 15.86 24.68 4.13
C ASN A 275 15.06 23.53 4.79
N VAL A 276 15.54 22.99 5.90
CA VAL A 276 14.77 22.04 6.75
C VAL A 276 14.55 22.66 8.12
N ALA A 277 13.42 22.40 8.76
CA ALA A 277 13.17 22.85 10.13
C ALA A 277 14.28 22.27 11.04
N PRO A 278 14.89 23.09 11.92
CA PRO A 278 16.04 22.65 12.72
C PRO A 278 15.68 21.51 13.68
N GLN A 279 14.40 21.41 14.04
CA GLN A 279 13.83 20.34 14.83
C GLN A 279 12.47 19.97 14.25
N GLU A 280 12.18 18.67 14.24
CA GLU A 280 10.89 18.10 13.88
C GLU A 280 10.45 17.16 15.00
N ASP A 281 9.13 16.97 15.11
CA ASP A 281 8.51 16.05 16.04
C ASP A 281 7.38 15.27 15.35
N ILE A 282 7.12 14.07 15.85
CA ILE A 282 6.03 13.20 15.43
C ILE A 282 5.43 12.55 16.66
N GLN A 283 4.14 12.23 16.58
CA GLN A 283 3.41 11.55 17.63
C GLN A 283 2.63 10.39 17.04
N SER A 284 2.68 9.24 17.71
CA SER A 284 1.86 8.09 17.33
C SER A 284 0.37 8.38 17.54
N GLY A 285 -0.49 7.57 16.92
CA GLY A 285 -1.88 7.43 17.37
C GLY A 285 -1.99 6.98 18.83
N ASP A 286 -3.23 7.00 19.33
CA ASP A 286 -3.56 6.49 20.66
C ASP A 286 -3.36 4.96 20.72
N LEU A 287 -2.46 4.49 21.57
CA LEU A 287 -2.35 3.08 21.96
C LEU A 287 -3.41 2.79 23.04
N ILE A 288 -4.56 2.26 22.63
CA ILE A 288 -5.69 1.97 23.54
C ILE A 288 -5.52 0.58 24.11
N ILE A 289 -5.16 0.51 25.39
CA ILE A 289 -4.80 -0.74 26.06
C ILE A 289 -5.86 -1.17 27.06
N GLN A 290 -6.27 -2.43 27.00
CA GLN A 290 -7.04 -3.11 28.04
C GLN A 290 -6.08 -3.87 28.97
N PRO A 291 -5.78 -3.37 30.19
CA PRO A 291 -4.67 -3.89 30.99
C PRO A 291 -4.85 -5.36 31.46
N HIS A 292 -6.09 -5.85 31.48
CA HIS A 292 -6.44 -7.20 31.96
C HIS A 292 -6.92 -8.12 30.83
N ALA A 293 -6.74 -7.73 29.56
CA ALA A 293 -7.11 -8.54 28.41
C ALA A 293 -5.86 -8.87 27.59
N ALA A 294 -5.74 -10.13 27.14
CA ALA A 294 -4.71 -10.50 26.20
C ALA A 294 -4.95 -9.79 24.86
N GLN A 295 -4.03 -8.91 24.48
CA GLN A 295 -4.18 -8.10 23.28
C GLN A 295 -2.83 -7.80 22.62
N GLN A 296 -2.90 -7.51 21.34
CA GLN A 296 -1.83 -6.94 20.53
C GLN A 296 -2.39 -5.72 19.81
N LEU A 297 -1.63 -4.63 19.71
CA LEU A 297 -2.09 -3.47 18.97
C LEU A 297 -0.97 -2.76 18.23
N LEU A 298 -1.34 -2.02 17.19
CA LEU A 298 -0.47 -1.12 16.44
C LEU A 298 -1.17 0.23 16.29
N SER A 299 -0.42 1.32 16.46
CA SER A 299 -0.93 2.67 16.19
C SER A 299 -0.37 3.23 14.89
N ASP A 300 -1.12 4.19 14.36
CA ASP A 300 -0.73 5.04 13.23
C ASP A 300 -1.11 6.50 13.51
N MET A 301 -0.46 7.41 12.80
CA MET A 301 -0.61 8.85 13.01
C MET A 301 -1.90 9.35 12.38
N ALA A 302 -2.70 10.08 13.15
CA ALA A 302 -3.87 10.77 12.59
C ALA A 302 -3.48 11.85 11.57
N GLY A 303 -4.31 12.03 10.55
CA GLY A 303 -4.22 13.10 9.55
C GLY A 303 -3.36 12.78 8.33
N ASP A 304 -2.96 11.53 8.15
CA ASP A 304 -2.23 11.03 6.99
C ASP A 304 -3.15 10.75 5.78
N VAL A 305 -4.47 10.76 5.99
CA VAL A 305 -5.52 10.72 4.96
C VAL A 305 -6.51 11.90 5.05
N PRO A 306 -7.26 12.22 3.97
CA PRO A 306 -8.14 13.40 3.91
C PRO A 306 -9.29 13.49 4.91
N PHE A 307 -9.81 12.37 5.44
CA PHE A 307 -11.00 12.39 6.30
C PHE A 307 -10.82 11.49 7.52
N ALA A 308 -11.08 12.07 8.69
CA ALA A 308 -10.89 11.41 9.98
C ALA A 308 -11.70 10.11 10.17
N ASN A 309 -12.78 9.90 9.41
CA ASN A 309 -13.69 8.76 9.58
C ASN A 309 -13.18 7.45 8.96
N TYR A 310 -12.06 7.46 8.25
CA TYR A 310 -11.34 6.26 7.81
C TYR A 310 -9.84 6.35 8.03
N ASP A 311 -9.41 7.41 8.70
CA ASP A 311 -8.07 7.67 9.18
C ASP A 311 -7.82 6.76 10.40
N LEU A 312 -7.15 5.64 10.19
CA LEU A 312 -6.86 4.64 11.19
C LEU A 312 -5.82 5.18 12.16
N THR A 313 -6.15 5.17 13.44
CA THR A 313 -5.21 5.56 14.50
C THR A 313 -4.69 4.37 15.28
N ASN A 314 -5.44 3.25 15.26
CA ASN A 314 -5.06 2.02 15.93
C ASN A 314 -5.78 0.80 15.32
N LEU A 315 -5.10 -0.33 15.29
CA LEU A 315 -5.72 -1.65 15.19
C LEU A 315 -5.37 -2.49 16.42
N VAL A 316 -6.39 -2.94 17.15
CA VAL A 316 -6.26 -3.84 18.30
C VAL A 316 -6.74 -5.23 17.90
N PHE A 317 -5.94 -6.24 18.16
CA PHE A 317 -6.36 -7.63 18.19
C PHE A 317 -6.50 -8.08 19.65
N THR A 318 -7.71 -8.46 20.04
CA THR A 318 -7.99 -8.99 21.38
C THR A 318 -8.23 -10.48 21.28
N TYR A 319 -7.48 -11.25 22.09
CA TYR A 319 -7.69 -12.69 22.19
C TYR A 319 -8.69 -13.00 23.31
N ASN A 320 -9.81 -13.59 22.91
CA ASN A 320 -10.81 -14.16 23.80
C ASN A 320 -11.04 -15.60 23.35
N GLU A 321 -10.95 -16.57 24.27
CA GLU A 321 -11.11 -18.01 24.01
C GLU A 321 -12.40 -18.35 23.25
N THR A 322 -13.44 -17.52 23.39
CA THR A 322 -14.71 -17.74 22.72
C THR A 322 -14.80 -17.08 21.35
N GLN A 323 -14.17 -15.91 21.19
CA GLN A 323 -14.36 -15.07 20.01
C GLN A 323 -13.26 -13.99 19.91
N PRO A 324 -12.14 -14.26 19.22
CA PRO A 324 -11.12 -13.24 18.96
C PRO A 324 -11.69 -12.09 18.14
N GLU A 325 -11.18 -10.87 18.33
CA GLU A 325 -11.69 -9.67 17.66
C GLU A 325 -10.55 -8.79 17.13
N PHE A 326 -10.75 -8.18 15.95
CA PHE A 326 -9.99 -7.03 15.47
C PHE A 326 -10.82 -5.77 15.63
N ILE A 327 -10.28 -4.77 16.33
CA ILE A 327 -10.94 -3.49 16.59
C ILE A 327 -10.15 -2.39 15.90
N PHE A 328 -10.75 -1.79 14.90
CA PHE A 328 -10.24 -0.61 14.20
C PHE A 328 -10.67 0.64 14.95
N TYR A 329 -9.73 1.56 15.18
CA TYR A 329 -10.00 2.89 15.70
C TYR A 329 -9.67 3.92 14.62
N THR A 330 -10.54 4.92 14.49
CA THR A 330 -10.36 6.02 13.55
C THR A 330 -10.22 7.36 14.25
N ALA A 331 -9.61 8.35 13.59
CA ALA A 331 -9.41 9.69 14.14
C ALA A 331 -10.72 10.45 14.37
N GLY A 332 -11.82 10.06 13.70
CA GLY A 332 -13.14 10.69 13.82
C GLY A 332 -14.29 9.69 13.75
N GLU A 333 -15.51 10.15 13.99
CA GLU A 333 -16.69 9.29 13.95
C GLU A 333 -16.94 8.69 12.56
N LEU A 334 -17.34 7.41 12.53
CA LEU A 334 -17.61 6.68 11.27
C LEU A 334 -18.83 7.22 10.52
N GLY A 335 -19.74 7.88 11.24
CA GLY A 335 -21.05 8.28 10.75
C GLY A 335 -22.06 7.14 10.76
N PRO A 336 -23.25 7.34 10.16
CA PRO A 336 -24.27 6.31 10.09
C PRO A 336 -23.90 5.23 9.07
N VAL A 337 -24.36 4.00 9.34
CA VAL A 337 -24.38 2.89 8.38
C VAL A 337 -25.03 3.37 7.07
N GLY A 338 -24.36 3.10 5.95
CA GLY A 338 -24.70 3.69 4.65
C GLY A 338 -23.55 4.52 4.06
N THR A 339 -22.70 5.07 4.92
CA THR A 339 -21.48 5.78 4.49
C THR A 339 -20.53 4.78 3.80
N PRO A 340 -19.91 5.14 2.64
CA PRO A 340 -19.13 4.21 1.82
C PRO A 340 -17.74 3.88 2.40
N LEU A 341 -17.64 3.63 3.70
CA LEU A 341 -16.40 3.23 4.36
C LEU A 341 -16.21 1.71 4.28
N GLU A 342 -14.94 1.30 4.23
CA GLU A 342 -14.52 -0.08 4.26
C GLU A 342 -13.28 -0.25 5.11
N PHE A 343 -13.29 -1.30 5.93
CA PHE A 343 -12.19 -1.69 6.80
C PHE A 343 -11.84 -3.14 6.49
N ALA A 344 -10.56 -3.47 6.38
CA ALA A 344 -10.13 -4.82 6.10
C ALA A 344 -8.90 -5.19 6.92
N VAL A 345 -8.86 -6.42 7.43
CA VAL A 345 -7.65 -7.07 7.94
C VAL A 345 -7.26 -8.20 6.99
N TYR A 346 -5.98 -8.29 6.70
CA TYR A 346 -5.35 -9.32 5.90
C TYR A 346 -4.50 -10.16 6.84
N LEU A 347 -4.77 -11.46 6.93
CA LEU A 347 -4.03 -12.40 7.78
C LEU A 347 -3.18 -13.32 6.91
N ASP A 348 -1.93 -13.49 7.31
CA ASP A 348 -0.96 -14.36 6.66
C ASP A 348 -0.32 -15.28 7.72
N GLN A 349 -0.20 -16.57 7.43
CA GLN A 349 0.47 -17.54 8.29
C GLN A 349 1.97 -17.67 7.98
N ASP A 350 2.41 -17.23 6.80
CA ASP A 350 3.76 -17.44 6.29
C ASP A 350 4.78 -16.39 6.72
N CYS A 351 4.63 -15.86 7.93
CA CYS A 351 5.42 -14.73 8.40
C CYS A 351 6.94 -15.01 8.44
N ARG A 352 7.71 -13.96 8.15
CA ARG A 352 9.14 -13.88 8.43
C ARG A 352 9.33 -13.90 9.95
N ALA A 353 10.26 -14.73 10.43
CA ALA A 353 10.43 -14.95 11.87
C ALA A 353 11.16 -13.80 12.57
N ASP A 354 12.01 -13.10 11.81
CA ASP A 354 12.77 -11.92 12.20
C ASP A 354 11.91 -10.66 12.18
N THR A 355 11.17 -10.46 11.09
CA THR A 355 10.44 -9.20 10.87
C THR A 355 8.95 -9.32 11.11
N GLY A 356 8.40 -10.51 11.40
CA GLY A 356 6.96 -10.75 11.43
C GLY A 356 6.23 -10.51 10.10
N SER A 357 6.87 -10.03 9.04
CA SER A 357 6.20 -9.61 7.81
C SER A 357 5.78 -10.80 6.94
N PRO A 358 4.71 -10.68 6.13
CA PRO A 358 4.40 -11.63 5.06
C PRO A 358 5.64 -11.99 4.23
N ARG A 359 5.92 -13.28 3.98
CA ARG A 359 7.08 -13.66 3.16
C ARG A 359 6.90 -13.29 1.69
N ARG A 360 5.64 -13.15 1.24
CA ARG A 360 5.27 -12.81 -0.14
C ARG A 360 4.28 -11.65 -0.16
N SER A 361 4.35 -10.78 -1.17
CA SER A 361 3.45 -9.63 -1.33
C SER A 361 1.97 -9.98 -1.54
N LEU A 362 1.65 -11.27 -1.71
CA LEU A 362 0.30 -11.83 -1.88
C LEU A 362 0.05 -13.06 -0.97
N GLY A 363 0.93 -13.36 0.00
CA GLY A 363 0.84 -14.54 0.89
C GLY A 363 -0.34 -14.54 1.85
N VAL A 364 -1.18 -13.51 1.80
CA VAL A 364 -2.36 -13.39 2.66
C VAL A 364 -3.36 -14.49 2.35
N GLU A 365 -3.57 -15.38 3.31
CA GLU A 365 -4.51 -16.49 3.22
C GLU A 365 -5.95 -16.03 3.44
N TYR A 366 -6.16 -15.08 4.37
CA TYR A 366 -7.48 -14.61 4.77
C TYR A 366 -7.61 -13.09 4.68
N ARG A 367 -8.78 -12.62 4.25
CA ARG A 367 -9.17 -11.22 4.32
C ARG A 367 -10.52 -11.06 4.99
N LEU A 368 -10.48 -10.45 6.17
CA LEU A 368 -11.63 -9.97 6.91
C LEU A 368 -12.00 -8.60 6.39
N ARG A 369 -13.27 -8.36 6.09
CA ARG A 369 -13.71 -7.11 5.48
C ARG A 369 -15.04 -6.68 6.05
N TYR A 370 -15.08 -5.50 6.65
CA TYR A 370 -16.30 -4.81 7.04
C TYR A 370 -16.63 -3.71 6.01
N ARG A 371 -17.86 -3.73 5.49
CA ARG A 371 -18.40 -2.67 4.62
C ARG A 371 -19.45 -1.87 5.36
N HIS A 372 -19.08 -0.68 5.81
CA HIS A 372 -19.95 0.19 6.59
C HIS A 372 -21.19 0.66 5.80
N LYS A 373 -21.11 0.72 4.46
CA LYS A 373 -22.27 1.01 3.59
C LYS A 373 -23.46 0.08 3.82
N GLY A 374 -23.20 -1.20 4.11
CA GLY A 374 -24.25 -2.19 4.38
C GLY A 374 -24.30 -2.68 5.82
N GLY A 375 -23.31 -2.31 6.64
CA GLY A 375 -23.11 -2.91 7.96
C GLY A 375 -22.78 -4.41 7.88
N ILE A 376 -22.11 -4.85 6.81
CA ILE A 376 -21.90 -6.29 6.54
C ILE A 376 -20.41 -6.63 6.62
N THR A 377 -20.13 -7.76 7.28
CA THR A 377 -18.79 -8.36 7.38
C THR A 377 -18.66 -9.58 6.49
N TYR A 378 -17.48 -9.77 5.92
CA TYR A 378 -17.15 -10.85 5.01
C TYR A 378 -15.80 -11.45 5.33
N LEU A 379 -15.72 -12.78 5.31
CA LEU A 379 -14.47 -13.51 5.22
C LEU A 379 -14.20 -13.88 3.76
N HIS A 380 -12.99 -13.59 3.30
CA HIS A 380 -12.50 -14.07 2.02
C HIS A 380 -11.25 -14.92 2.24
N VAL A 381 -11.06 -15.90 1.37
CA VAL A 381 -9.82 -16.65 1.23
C VAL A 381 -9.21 -16.37 -0.13
N TRP A 382 -7.89 -16.32 -0.19
CA TRP A 382 -7.16 -16.21 -1.43
C TRP A 382 -7.18 -17.55 -2.18
N ASP A 383 -7.65 -17.54 -3.41
CA ASP A 383 -7.66 -18.70 -4.29
C ASP A 383 -6.40 -18.66 -5.16
N GLU A 384 -5.43 -19.55 -4.90
CA GLU A 384 -4.20 -19.62 -5.69
C GLU A 384 -4.43 -20.14 -7.12
N ALA A 385 -5.41 -21.04 -7.31
CA ALA A 385 -5.73 -21.59 -8.62
C ALA A 385 -6.38 -20.54 -9.51
N LYS A 386 -7.09 -19.59 -8.91
CA LYS A 386 -7.65 -18.42 -9.58
C LYS A 386 -7.30 -17.16 -8.78
N PRO A 387 -6.16 -16.49 -9.06
CA PRO A 387 -5.51 -15.50 -8.20
C PRO A 387 -6.44 -14.32 -7.86
N SER A 388 -7.31 -14.55 -6.88
CA SER A 388 -8.47 -13.74 -6.58
C SER A 388 -9.05 -14.09 -5.21
N TRP A 389 -9.77 -13.15 -4.62
CA TRP A 389 -10.42 -13.34 -3.34
C TRP A 389 -11.78 -13.99 -3.49
N SER A 390 -11.97 -15.14 -2.86
CA SER A 390 -13.22 -15.89 -2.83
C SER A 390 -13.90 -15.77 -1.47
N ARG A 391 -15.18 -15.40 -1.45
CA ARG A 391 -15.96 -15.27 -0.21
C ARG A 391 -16.29 -16.64 0.36
N ILE A 392 -16.01 -16.86 1.65
CA ILE A 392 -16.54 -18.01 2.38
C ILE A 392 -17.96 -17.68 2.82
N LYS A 393 -18.96 -18.41 2.30
CA LYS A 393 -20.38 -18.17 2.61
C LYS A 393 -20.86 -18.89 3.88
N SER A 394 -20.17 -19.94 4.30
CA SER A 394 -20.56 -20.82 5.41
C SER A 394 -20.13 -20.32 6.78
N VAL A 395 -19.50 -19.15 6.86
CA VAL A 395 -18.94 -18.60 8.09
C VAL A 395 -19.73 -17.36 8.48
N GLU A 396 -20.39 -17.42 9.63
CA GLU A 396 -21.00 -16.26 10.25
C GLU A 396 -19.93 -15.39 10.91
N MET A 397 -19.96 -14.10 10.63
CA MET A 397 -19.10 -13.11 11.26
C MET A 397 -19.97 -12.02 11.84
N THR A 398 -19.63 -11.59 13.05
CA THR A 398 -20.26 -10.45 13.71
C THR A 398 -19.36 -9.24 13.63
N SER A 399 -19.97 -8.07 13.55
CA SER A 399 -19.25 -6.80 13.68
C SER A 399 -20.06 -5.85 14.53
N ARG A 400 -19.37 -5.06 15.35
CA ARG A 400 -19.95 -4.02 16.19
C ARG A 400 -19.35 -2.67 15.81
N VAL A 401 -20.19 -1.65 15.80
CA VAL A 401 -19.77 -0.27 15.48
C VAL A 401 -20.16 0.62 16.64
N GLN A 402 -19.21 1.41 17.14
CA GLN A 402 -19.43 2.35 18.22
C GLN A 402 -18.55 3.59 18.03
N GLY A 403 -19.18 4.74 17.77
CA GLY A 403 -18.45 6.01 17.58
C GLY A 403 -17.43 5.94 16.44
N ASN A 404 -16.16 5.98 16.79
CA ASN A 404 -15.01 5.91 15.89
C ASN A 404 -14.41 4.49 15.74
N GLN A 405 -15.15 3.44 16.15
CA GLN A 405 -14.63 2.08 16.26
C GLN A 405 -15.43 1.06 15.44
N VAL A 406 -14.72 0.13 14.82
CA VAL A 406 -15.30 -1.07 14.19
C VAL A 406 -14.63 -2.30 14.80
N ALA A 407 -15.39 -3.13 15.52
CA ALA A 407 -14.94 -4.45 15.96
C ALA A 407 -15.43 -5.51 14.96
N ILE A 408 -14.53 -6.37 14.49
CA ILE A 408 -14.81 -7.54 13.65
C ILE A 408 -14.44 -8.79 14.43
N SER A 409 -15.43 -9.62 14.72
CA SER A 409 -15.22 -10.85 15.45
C SER A 409 -14.89 -12.02 14.51
N LEU A 410 -13.95 -12.86 14.92
CA LEU A 410 -13.51 -14.04 14.18
C LEU A 410 -14.05 -15.32 14.82
N PRO A 411 -14.55 -16.25 13.99
CA PRO A 411 -14.73 -17.63 14.42
C PRO A 411 -13.40 -18.22 14.92
N HIS A 412 -13.39 -18.73 16.14
CA HIS A 412 -12.19 -19.29 16.77
C HIS A 412 -11.55 -20.42 15.95
N ASN A 413 -12.34 -21.20 15.21
CA ASN A 413 -11.84 -22.31 14.38
C ASN A 413 -11.02 -21.87 13.16
N LEU A 414 -11.01 -20.58 12.80
CA LEU A 414 -10.21 -20.07 11.68
C LEU A 414 -8.77 -19.76 12.06
N LEU A 415 -8.54 -19.41 13.33
CA LEU A 415 -7.21 -19.29 13.89
C LEU A 415 -6.92 -20.63 14.56
N ALA A 416 -6.39 -21.60 13.81
CA ALA A 416 -6.11 -22.91 14.40
C ALA A 416 -5.24 -22.73 15.64
N GLN A 417 -5.60 -23.42 16.73
CA GLN A 417 -4.88 -23.33 18.00
C GLN A 417 -3.37 -23.53 17.73
N ASN A 418 -2.56 -22.53 18.11
CA ASN A 418 -1.10 -22.49 17.97
C ASN A 418 -0.52 -22.06 16.60
N GLN A 419 -1.31 -21.56 15.65
CA GLN A 419 -0.76 -20.98 14.43
C GLN A 419 -0.34 -19.52 14.63
N ARG A 420 0.91 -19.20 14.27
CA ARG A 420 1.38 -17.81 14.19
C ARG A 420 0.80 -17.18 12.95
N PHE A 421 0.37 -15.93 13.07
CA PHE A 421 -0.05 -15.13 11.93
C PHE A 421 0.44 -13.70 12.10
N CYS A 422 0.57 -13.02 10.98
CA CYS A 422 0.86 -11.61 10.85
C CYS A 422 -0.30 -10.97 10.13
N TRP A 423 -0.50 -9.69 10.40
CA TRP A 423 -1.68 -8.99 9.92
C TRP A 423 -1.38 -7.58 9.46
N THR A 424 -2.02 -7.17 8.37
CA THR A 424 -2.13 -5.76 7.98
C THR A 424 -3.60 -5.36 7.99
N ALA A 425 -3.87 -4.11 8.28
CA ALA A 425 -5.16 -3.48 8.14
C ALA A 425 -5.11 -2.43 7.04
N ASP A 426 -6.23 -2.23 6.36
CA ASP A 426 -6.46 -1.01 5.60
C ASP A 426 -7.87 -0.46 5.82
N ALA A 427 -8.00 0.85 5.69
CA ALA A 427 -9.28 1.54 5.63
C ALA A 427 -9.39 2.36 4.36
N LYS A 428 -10.60 2.43 3.83
CA LYS A 428 -10.89 3.10 2.56
C LYS A 428 -12.21 3.83 2.64
N ASN A 429 -12.21 5.07 2.18
CA ASN A 429 -13.43 5.75 1.78
C ASN A 429 -13.69 5.50 0.28
N ARG A 430 -14.75 4.75 0.00
CA ARG A 430 -15.19 4.35 -1.35
C ARG A 430 -16.19 5.33 -1.97
N THR A 431 -16.31 6.54 -1.44
CA THR A 431 -17.14 7.56 -2.08
C THR A 431 -16.63 7.84 -3.48
N THR A 432 -17.57 8.00 -4.41
CA THR A 432 -17.29 8.39 -5.80
C THR A 432 -17.53 9.88 -6.02
N GLY A 433 -17.75 10.65 -4.95
CA GLY A 433 -18.05 12.09 -5.03
C GLY A 433 -16.84 13.00 -5.30
N PHE A 434 -15.63 12.44 -5.41
CA PHE A 434 -14.39 13.17 -5.67
C PHE A 434 -13.79 12.79 -7.01
N ALA A 435 -13.20 13.78 -7.69
CA ALA A 435 -12.57 13.59 -8.99
C ALA A 435 -11.36 12.64 -8.93
N SER A 436 -10.64 12.64 -7.81
CA SER A 436 -9.57 11.68 -7.51
C SER A 436 -10.05 10.61 -6.55
N ARG A 437 -9.50 9.39 -6.72
CA ARG A 437 -9.69 8.34 -5.73
C ARG A 437 -8.98 8.74 -4.44
N LEU A 438 -9.71 8.69 -3.34
CA LEU A 438 -9.16 8.92 -2.00
C LEU A 438 -8.05 7.89 -1.71
N PRO A 439 -6.93 8.31 -1.07
CA PRO A 439 -5.93 7.36 -0.62
C PRO A 439 -6.56 6.34 0.34
N ALA A 440 -5.97 5.16 0.41
CA ALA A 440 -6.29 4.21 1.46
C ALA A 440 -5.34 4.46 2.62
N ASP A 441 -5.84 4.26 3.83
CA ASP A 441 -5.04 4.20 5.05
C ASP A 441 -4.63 2.74 5.31
N ALA A 442 -3.46 2.49 5.88
CA ALA A 442 -2.97 1.14 6.17
C ALA A 442 -2.10 1.07 7.44
N ILE A 443 -2.36 0.05 8.27
CA ILE A 443 -1.56 -0.25 9.46
C ILE A 443 -1.01 -1.70 9.37
N PRO A 444 0.30 -1.92 9.53
CA PRO A 444 1.34 -0.90 9.46
C PRO A 444 1.44 -0.32 8.03
N ASP A 445 1.94 0.91 7.91
CA ASP A 445 2.08 1.55 6.61
C ASP A 445 3.05 0.75 5.71
N LYS A 446 2.68 0.61 4.43
CA LYS A 446 3.23 -0.36 3.47
C LYS A 446 4.69 -0.11 3.09
N GLU A 447 5.22 1.07 3.39
CA GLU A 447 6.63 1.39 3.20
C GLU A 447 7.40 1.07 4.50
N GLY A 448 8.03 -0.11 4.56
CA GLY A 448 9.11 -0.41 5.52
C GLY A 448 8.69 -0.98 6.89
N SER A 449 7.55 -1.66 7.01
CA SER A 449 7.14 -2.25 8.29
C SER A 449 7.59 -3.70 8.49
N GLU A 450 8.50 -3.87 9.45
CA GLU A 450 8.70 -5.12 10.17
C GLU A 450 7.58 -5.24 11.22
N PHE A 451 6.72 -6.24 11.05
CA PHE A 451 5.59 -6.54 11.90
C PHE A 451 6.08 -7.06 13.26
N LEU A 452 5.31 -6.74 14.31
CA LEU A 452 5.50 -7.27 15.65
C LEU A 452 5.61 -8.81 15.65
N ASN A 453 6.65 -9.31 16.32
CA ASN A 453 6.96 -10.73 16.49
C ASN A 453 5.73 -11.55 17.00
N PRO A 454 5.22 -12.54 16.24
CA PRO A 454 3.98 -13.26 16.54
C PRO A 454 4.10 -14.39 17.59
N ASN A 455 5.13 -14.39 18.44
CA ASN A 455 5.35 -15.49 19.40
C ASN A 455 4.36 -15.56 20.58
N TRP A 456 3.45 -14.61 20.74
CA TRP A 456 2.70 -14.45 21.99
C TRP A 456 1.47 -15.37 22.17
N ALA A 457 0.82 -15.82 21.08
CA ALA A 457 -0.36 -16.68 21.21
C ALA A 457 -0.05 -18.05 21.85
N LEU A 458 1.21 -18.49 21.78
CA LEU A 458 1.67 -19.73 22.42
C LEU A 458 1.95 -19.56 23.92
N ASP A 459 2.42 -18.39 24.37
CA ASP A 459 2.76 -18.16 25.77
C ASP A 459 1.53 -17.82 26.62
N ALA A 460 0.56 -17.07 26.07
CA ALA A 460 -0.68 -16.71 26.77
C ALA A 460 -1.65 -17.90 26.98
N GLY A 461 -1.53 -18.96 26.17
CA GLY A 461 -2.31 -20.20 26.32
C GLY A 461 -1.61 -21.29 27.15
N ALA A 462 -0.32 -21.13 27.48
CA ALA A 462 0.47 -22.13 28.21
C ALA A 462 0.49 -21.93 29.73
N THR A 463 -0.03 -20.81 30.25
CA THR A 463 -0.19 -20.56 31.68
C THR A 463 -1.44 -21.26 32.23
N LYS A 464 -1.29 -22.57 32.44
CA LYS A 464 -2.01 -23.44 33.39
C LYS A 464 -3.49 -23.10 33.69
N ALA A 465 -4.38 -23.93 33.17
CA ALA A 465 -5.59 -24.30 33.92
C ALA A 465 -5.18 -24.70 35.35
N PRO A 466 -5.82 -24.16 36.41
CA PRO A 466 -5.66 -24.73 37.73
C PRO A 466 -6.12 -26.18 37.63
N LEU A 467 -5.23 -27.12 37.94
CA LEU A 467 -5.62 -28.51 38.16
C LEU A 467 -6.74 -28.49 39.21
N ALA A 468 -7.95 -28.76 38.75
CA ALA A 468 -9.11 -28.95 39.60
C ALA A 468 -8.74 -29.93 40.72
N GLY A 469 -9.04 -29.53 41.95
CA GLY A 469 -8.59 -30.22 43.15
C GLY A 469 -8.93 -31.71 43.14
N SER A 470 -7.91 -32.53 43.35
CA SER A 470 -8.10 -33.87 43.90
C SER A 470 -8.68 -33.73 45.31
N SER A 471 -9.91 -34.19 45.50
CA SER A 471 -10.54 -34.37 46.81
C SER A 471 -9.63 -35.12 47.78
N PRO A 472 -9.55 -34.72 49.06
CA PRO A 472 -9.02 -35.59 50.09
C PRO A 472 -10.03 -36.72 50.32
N GLY A 473 -9.60 -37.95 49.99
CA GLY A 473 -10.34 -39.16 50.28
C GLY A 473 -10.60 -39.28 51.78
N SER A 474 -11.86 -39.61 52.11
CA SER A 474 -12.30 -40.09 53.40
C SER A 474 -11.46 -41.29 53.86
N ILE A 475 -10.86 -41.20 55.04
CA ILE A 475 -10.44 -42.38 55.79
C ILE A 475 -11.47 -42.62 56.88
N SER A 476 -12.23 -43.70 56.71
CA SER A 476 -12.98 -44.39 57.75
C SER A 476 -12.13 -45.54 58.28
N ASN A 477 -11.61 -45.40 59.50
CA ASN A 477 -11.58 -46.38 60.59
C ASN A 477 -10.73 -45.84 61.75
#